data_AF-A0A1L8UWB2-F1
#
_entry.id   AF-A0A1L8UWB2-F1
#
_cell.length_a   1.000
_cell.length_b   1.000
_cell.length_c   1.000
_cell.angle_alpha   90.00
_cell.angle_beta   90.00
_cell.angle_gamma   90.00
#
_symmetry.space_group_name_H-M   'P 1'
#
loop_
_entity.id
_entity.type
_entity.pdbx_description
1 polymer ?
#
loop_
_entity_poly.entity_id
_entity_poly.type
_entity_poly.pdbx_seq_one_letter_code
_entity_poly.pdbx_strand_id
1 'polypeptide(L)'
;MKKITSVSGQIFLFKEIPNKRRNEMGIASGESVLLSIYENDQFYFSQGINLIKYKNISKEEVPTNLEIDFFKLVREAKELKYKKSLVKEYGIEQFIHYLPKITFKQVRLSSEQIEITGSIRYPESVHEKEVPIVYFKKQELPLEEDTYFTKIISPIPKNKEKIPFTFQLSKQVITKSCTIH
;
A
#
# COMPACT_ATOMS: atom_id res chain seq x y z
N MET A 1 -24.21 -8.54 6.02
CA MET A 1 -23.01 -7.69 5.79
C MET A 1 -22.46 -8.04 4.43
N LYS A 2 -21.84 -7.08 3.74
CA LYS A 2 -21.38 -7.21 2.36
C LYS A 2 -19.91 -6.80 2.28
N LYS A 3 -19.14 -7.45 1.41
CA LYS A 3 -17.86 -6.94 0.94
C LYS A 3 -18.11 -6.28 -0.41
N ILE A 4 -17.74 -5.01 -0.53
CA ILE A 4 -18.02 -4.19 -1.69
C ILE A 4 -16.69 -3.76 -2.30
N THR A 5 -16.54 -3.96 -3.61
CA THR A 5 -15.47 -3.35 -4.41
C THR A 5 -16.07 -2.20 -5.20
N SER A 6 -15.46 -1.02 -5.11
CA SER A 6 -15.84 0.12 -5.93
C SER A 6 -15.25 0.01 -7.34
N VAL A 7 -15.78 0.81 -8.28
CA VAL A 7 -15.17 0.98 -9.60
C VAL A 7 -13.74 1.53 -9.51
N SER A 8 -13.40 2.26 -8.45
CA SER A 8 -12.03 2.74 -8.18
C SER A 8 -11.11 1.70 -7.51
N GLY A 9 -11.56 0.46 -7.37
CA GLY A 9 -10.77 -0.63 -6.76
C GLY A 9 -10.73 -0.59 -5.22
N GLN A 10 -11.45 0.32 -4.57
CA GLN A 10 -11.51 0.36 -3.11
C GLN A 10 -12.40 -0.76 -2.58
N ILE A 11 -11.95 -1.42 -1.52
CA ILE A 11 -12.62 -2.59 -0.95
C ILE A 11 -13.10 -2.27 0.45
N PHE A 12 -14.39 -2.47 0.71
CA PHE A 12 -15.05 -2.15 1.97
C PHE A 12 -15.75 -3.37 2.56
N LEU A 13 -15.73 -3.48 3.88
CA LEU A 13 -16.74 -4.23 4.62
C LEU A 13 -17.86 -3.28 4.95
N PHE A 14 -19.08 -3.61 4.55
CA PHE A 14 -20.24 -2.73 4.62
C PHE A 14 -21.43 -3.44 5.25
N LYS A 15 -21.93 -2.89 6.35
CA LYS A 15 -23.18 -3.29 6.97
C LYS A 15 -24.23 -2.23 6.67
N GLU A 16 -25.14 -2.58 5.77
CA GLU A 16 -26.24 -1.72 5.37
C GLU A 16 -27.16 -1.42 6.57
N ILE A 17 -27.50 -0.14 6.73
CA ILE A 17 -28.53 0.32 7.65
C ILE A 17 -29.60 0.97 6.77
N PRO A 18 -30.79 0.35 6.63
CA PRO A 18 -31.81 0.83 5.71
C PRO A 18 -32.18 2.29 5.93
N ASN A 19 -32.20 3.07 4.85
CA ASN A 19 -32.69 4.45 4.86
C ASN A 19 -33.51 4.71 3.58
N LYS A 20 -34.84 4.77 3.71
CA LYS A 20 -35.76 4.86 2.57
C LYS A 20 -35.39 5.98 1.58
N ARG A 21 -35.22 7.21 2.08
CA ARG A 21 -34.90 8.38 1.24
C ARG A 21 -33.57 8.25 0.49
N ARG A 22 -32.53 7.73 1.16
CA ARG A 22 -31.20 7.60 0.54
C ARG A 22 -31.12 6.42 -0.43
N ASN A 23 -31.78 5.33 -0.10
CA ASN A 23 -31.87 4.16 -0.96
C ASN A 23 -32.65 4.49 -2.25
N GLU A 24 -33.71 5.30 -2.16
CA GLU A 24 -34.43 5.86 -3.32
C GLU A 24 -33.54 6.74 -4.22
N MET A 25 -32.54 7.42 -3.64
CA MET A 25 -31.53 8.18 -4.38
C MET A 25 -30.38 7.31 -4.91
N GLY A 26 -30.44 5.99 -4.74
CA GLY A 26 -29.42 5.04 -5.17
C GLY A 26 -28.13 5.10 -4.33
N ILE A 27 -28.23 5.47 -3.05
CA ILE A 27 -27.09 5.61 -2.14
C ILE A 27 -27.14 4.52 -1.06
N ALA A 28 -26.07 3.72 -0.98
CA ALA A 28 -25.89 2.77 0.10
C ALA A 28 -25.52 3.52 1.40
N SER A 29 -26.31 3.31 2.45
CA SER A 29 -26.11 3.91 3.77
C SER A 29 -25.88 2.83 4.83
N GLY A 30 -24.94 3.06 5.73
CA GLY A 30 -24.63 2.04 6.73
C GLY A 30 -23.37 2.33 7.54
N GLU A 31 -22.81 1.24 8.04
CA GLU A 31 -21.51 1.19 8.71
C GLU A 31 -20.48 0.58 7.76
N SER A 32 -19.24 1.09 7.76
CA SER A 32 -18.18 0.54 6.92
C SER A 32 -16.79 0.57 7.54
N VAL A 33 -15.95 -0.35 7.05
CA VAL A 33 -14.49 -0.32 7.21
C VAL A 33 -13.86 -0.44 5.83
N LEU A 34 -12.97 0.49 5.47
CA LEU A 34 -12.14 0.39 4.26
C LEU A 34 -11.02 -0.62 4.51
N LEU A 35 -10.98 -1.70 3.73
CA LEU A 35 -9.92 -2.72 3.79
C LEU A 35 -8.70 -2.33 2.95
N SER A 36 -8.93 -1.67 1.80
CA SER A 36 -7.87 -1.30 0.86
C SER A 36 -7.14 -0.01 1.27
N ILE A 37 -6.37 -0.10 2.36
CA ILE A 37 -5.51 0.98 2.87
C ILE A 37 -4.06 0.79 2.43
N TYR A 38 -3.23 1.83 2.54
CA TYR A 38 -1.78 1.69 2.32
C TYR A 38 -1.08 1.09 3.54
N GLU A 39 0.04 0.40 3.30
CA GLU A 39 0.89 -0.07 4.37
C GLU A 39 1.27 1.10 5.30
N ASN A 40 1.03 0.91 6.61
CA ASN A 40 1.19 1.90 7.69
C ASN A 40 0.07 2.95 7.84
N ASP A 41 -0.98 2.92 7.02
CA ASP A 41 -2.19 3.71 7.27
C ASP A 41 -3.02 3.11 8.42
N GLN A 42 -4.15 3.74 8.72
CA GLN A 42 -5.08 3.31 9.75
C GLN A 42 -6.39 2.83 9.14
N PHE A 43 -6.98 1.80 9.75
CA PHE A 43 -8.34 1.39 9.46
C PHE A 43 -9.31 2.27 10.25
N TYR A 44 -10.32 2.81 9.56
CA TYR A 44 -11.34 3.63 10.18
C TYR A 44 -12.70 2.97 10.08
N PHE A 45 -13.43 3.00 11.19
CA PHE A 45 -14.85 2.72 11.21
C PHE A 45 -15.64 3.99 10.88
N SER A 46 -16.55 3.89 9.93
CA SER A 46 -17.46 4.97 9.55
C SER A 46 -18.91 4.57 9.75
N GLN A 47 -19.74 5.48 10.28
CA GLN A 47 -21.18 5.27 10.49
C GLN A 47 -21.98 6.42 9.87
N GLY A 48 -23.08 6.11 9.17
CA GLY A 48 -24.07 7.11 8.75
C GLY A 48 -23.70 7.99 7.55
N ILE A 49 -22.55 7.72 6.92
CA ILE A 49 -22.06 8.44 5.73
C ILE A 49 -22.71 7.84 4.46
N ASN A 50 -22.95 8.69 3.46
CA ASN A 50 -23.27 8.26 2.09
C ASN A 50 -22.03 7.58 1.51
N LEU A 51 -21.89 6.28 1.75
CA LEU A 51 -20.62 5.58 1.56
C LEU A 51 -20.32 5.34 0.09
N ILE A 52 -21.33 4.95 -0.69
CA ILE A 52 -21.16 4.71 -2.12
C ILE A 52 -22.52 4.78 -2.83
N LYS A 53 -22.56 5.33 -4.05
CA LYS A 53 -23.72 5.18 -4.93
C LYS A 53 -23.72 3.74 -5.46
N TYR A 54 -24.86 3.06 -5.52
CA TYR A 54 -24.89 1.65 -6.01
C TYR A 54 -24.27 1.50 -7.40
N LYS A 55 -24.41 2.51 -8.27
CA LYS A 55 -23.77 2.54 -9.60
C LYS A 55 -22.23 2.51 -9.60
N ASN A 56 -21.60 2.85 -8.47
CA ASN A 56 -20.16 2.85 -8.30
C ASN A 56 -19.66 1.54 -7.65
N ILE A 57 -20.55 0.58 -7.37
CA ILE A 57 -20.19 -0.75 -6.89
C ILE A 57 -19.92 -1.62 -8.12
N SER A 58 -18.69 -2.11 -8.24
CA SER A 58 -18.30 -3.03 -9.32
C SER A 58 -18.52 -4.49 -8.94
N LYS A 59 -18.38 -4.82 -7.64
CA LYS A 59 -18.53 -6.18 -7.13
C LYS A 59 -19.14 -6.18 -5.74
N GLU A 60 -20.02 -7.14 -5.48
CA GLU A 60 -20.53 -7.46 -4.14
C GLU A 60 -20.24 -8.93 -3.83
N GLU A 61 -19.69 -9.18 -2.65
CA GLU A 61 -19.31 -10.51 -2.18
C GLU A 61 -19.78 -10.73 -0.73
N VAL A 62 -19.91 -12.01 -0.36
CA VAL A 62 -20.13 -12.39 1.03
C VAL A 62 -18.79 -12.31 1.77
N PRO A 63 -18.67 -11.55 2.86
CA PRO A 63 -17.44 -11.50 3.62
C PRO A 63 -17.20 -12.80 4.40
N THR A 64 -15.94 -13.16 4.60
CA THR A 64 -15.55 -14.32 5.42
C THR A 64 -15.80 -14.06 6.91
N ASN A 65 -15.85 -15.10 7.74
CA ASN A 65 -16.00 -14.92 9.19
C ASN A 65 -14.87 -14.07 9.81
N LEU A 66 -13.63 -14.23 9.33
CA LEU A 66 -12.50 -13.41 9.78
C LEU A 66 -12.67 -11.95 9.38
N GLU A 67 -13.09 -11.66 8.14
CA GLU A 67 -13.41 -10.30 7.72
C GLU A 67 -14.53 -9.70 8.59
N ILE A 68 -15.56 -10.49 8.92
CA ILE A 68 -16.66 -10.06 9.80
C ILE A 68 -16.16 -9.70 11.20
N ASP A 69 -15.25 -10.50 11.77
CA ASP A 69 -14.70 -10.26 13.10
C ASP A 69 -13.75 -9.05 13.11
N PHE A 70 -12.96 -8.88 12.04
CA PHE A 70 -12.17 -7.67 11.84
C PHE A 70 -13.04 -6.40 11.82
N PHE A 71 -14.18 -6.45 11.13
CA PHE A 71 -15.13 -5.33 11.11
C PHE A 71 -15.61 -4.96 12.52
N LYS A 72 -15.97 -5.96 13.34
CA LYS A 72 -16.41 -5.73 14.73
C LYS A 72 -15.29 -5.12 15.56
N LEU A 73 -14.07 -5.63 15.43
CA LEU A 73 -12.88 -5.12 16.10
C LEU A 73 -12.66 -3.63 15.78
N VAL A 74 -12.63 -3.27 14.50
CA VAL A 74 -12.44 -1.86 14.08
C VAL A 74 -13.62 -0.99 14.51
N ARG A 75 -14.85 -1.52 14.50
CA ARG A 75 -16.04 -0.81 14.99
C ARG A 75 -15.95 -0.45 16.47
N GLU A 76 -15.45 -1.37 17.29
CA GLU A 76 -15.25 -1.17 18.73
C GLU A 76 -14.10 -0.18 18.99
N ALA A 77 -12.99 -0.34 18.28
CA ALA A 77 -11.82 0.53 18.41
C ALA A 77 -12.01 1.94 17.79
N LYS A 78 -12.98 2.10 16.86
CA LYS A 78 -13.19 3.26 15.96
C LYS A 78 -12.06 3.52 14.95
N GLU A 79 -10.83 3.37 15.40
CA GLU A 79 -9.62 3.50 14.60
C GLU A 79 -8.63 2.40 15.01
N LEU A 80 -8.01 1.75 14.04
CA LEU A 80 -7.06 0.68 14.29
C LEU A 80 -5.80 0.88 13.43
N LYS A 81 -4.64 0.98 14.10
CA LYS A 81 -3.37 1.11 13.40
C LYS A 81 -3.05 -0.17 12.62
N TYR A 82 -2.55 -0.02 11.40
CA TYR A 82 -2.02 -1.14 10.63
C TYR A 82 -0.92 -1.88 11.42
N LYS A 83 -1.04 -3.21 11.46
CA LYS A 83 0.01 -4.12 11.91
C LYS A 83 0.02 -5.32 10.97
N LYS A 84 1.20 -5.73 10.51
CA LYS A 84 1.34 -6.89 9.63
C LYS A 84 0.75 -8.17 10.24
N SER A 85 0.96 -8.38 11.54
CA SER A 85 0.40 -9.54 12.26
C SER A 85 -1.13 -9.53 12.28
N LEU A 86 -1.72 -8.34 12.47
CA LEU A 86 -3.17 -8.15 12.53
C LEU A 86 -3.82 -8.44 11.16
N VAL A 87 -3.30 -7.87 10.07
CA VAL A 87 -3.89 -8.12 8.74
C VAL A 87 -3.79 -9.58 8.32
N LYS A 88 -2.73 -10.27 8.77
CA LYS A 88 -2.56 -11.72 8.56
C LYS A 88 -3.54 -12.54 9.40
N GLU A 89 -3.69 -12.20 10.68
CA GLU A 89 -4.61 -12.87 11.62
C GLU A 89 -6.05 -12.90 11.09
N TYR A 90 -6.50 -11.80 10.49
CA TYR A 90 -7.86 -11.67 9.94
C TYR A 90 -7.95 -11.98 8.44
N GLY A 91 -6.87 -12.43 7.79
CA GLY A 91 -6.89 -12.83 6.37
C GLY A 91 -7.26 -11.70 5.41
N ILE A 92 -6.82 -10.47 5.69
CA ILE A 92 -7.09 -9.26 4.89
C ILE A 92 -5.83 -8.67 4.24
N GLU A 93 -4.69 -9.37 4.34
CA GLU A 93 -3.39 -8.95 3.81
C GLU A 93 -3.41 -8.67 2.30
N GLN A 94 -4.15 -9.47 1.53
CA GLN A 94 -4.30 -9.31 0.09
C GLN A 94 -4.93 -7.97 -0.32
N PHE A 95 -5.64 -7.30 0.58
CA PHE A 95 -6.29 -6.01 0.30
C PHE A 95 -5.39 -4.81 0.57
N ILE A 96 -4.21 -5.00 1.17
CA ILE A 96 -3.33 -3.89 1.53
C ILE A 96 -2.52 -3.44 0.32
N HIS A 97 -2.40 -2.12 0.13
CA HIS A 97 -1.44 -1.54 -0.82
C HIS A 97 -0.05 -1.56 -0.15
N TYR A 98 0.72 -2.62 -0.41
CA TYR A 98 2.04 -2.77 0.18
C TYR A 98 3.08 -1.87 -0.48
N LEU A 99 4.01 -1.36 0.33
CA LEU A 99 5.18 -0.69 -0.19
C LEU A 99 6.14 -1.71 -0.84
N PRO A 100 6.76 -1.35 -1.97
CA PRO A 100 7.81 -2.15 -2.58
C PRO A 100 8.93 -2.43 -1.57
N LYS A 101 9.45 -3.66 -1.59
CA LYS A 101 10.60 -4.06 -0.79
C LYS A 101 11.87 -3.85 -1.60
N ILE A 102 12.80 -3.08 -1.04
CA ILE A 102 14.02 -2.64 -1.73
C ILE A 102 15.23 -3.30 -1.07
N THR A 103 16.08 -3.89 -1.89
CA THR A 103 17.38 -4.44 -1.47
C THR A 103 18.50 -3.85 -2.31
N PHE A 104 19.69 -3.70 -1.73
CA PHE A 104 20.85 -3.18 -2.44
C PHE A 104 21.95 -4.24 -2.51
N LYS A 105 22.59 -4.33 -3.68
CA LYS A 105 23.84 -5.05 -3.90
C LYS A 105 24.91 -4.06 -4.33
N GLN A 106 26.15 -4.33 -3.96
CA GLN A 106 27.30 -3.50 -4.30
C GLN A 106 28.37 -4.34 -4.98
N VAL A 107 28.96 -3.79 -6.04
CA VAL A 107 30.09 -4.41 -6.75
C VAL A 107 31.16 -3.35 -6.95
N ARG A 108 32.38 -3.63 -6.48
CA ARG A 108 33.52 -2.74 -6.70
C ARG A 108 34.03 -2.91 -8.12
N LEU A 109 33.99 -1.83 -8.92
CA LEU A 109 34.47 -1.82 -10.30
C LEU A 109 35.95 -1.44 -10.39
N SER A 110 36.42 -0.56 -9.50
CA SER A 110 37.83 -0.13 -9.45
C SER A 110 38.23 0.36 -8.05
N SER A 111 39.44 0.90 -7.91
CA SER A 111 39.88 1.55 -6.68
C SER A 111 39.00 2.75 -6.30
N GLU A 112 38.37 3.42 -7.27
CA GLU A 112 37.62 4.67 -7.08
C GLU A 112 36.12 4.57 -7.41
N GLN A 113 35.67 3.43 -7.95
CA GLN A 113 34.29 3.26 -8.40
C GLN A 113 33.61 2.04 -7.77
N ILE A 114 32.37 2.25 -7.35
CA ILE A 114 31.46 1.20 -6.91
C ILE A 114 30.15 1.32 -7.67
N GLU A 115 29.63 0.17 -8.10
CA GLU A 115 28.28 0.04 -8.65
C GLU A 115 27.33 -0.40 -7.54
N ILE A 116 26.19 0.29 -7.45
CA ILE A 116 25.07 -0.09 -6.60
C ILE A 116 23.93 -0.55 -7.50
N THR A 117 23.48 -1.79 -7.30
CA THR A 117 22.23 -2.30 -7.89
C THR A 117 21.16 -2.26 -6.82
N GLY A 118 20.09 -1.52 -7.06
CA GLY A 118 18.87 -1.59 -6.25
C GLY A 118 17.85 -2.51 -6.90
N SER A 119 17.35 -3.50 -6.16
CA SER A 119 16.29 -4.40 -6.62
C SER A 119 15.00 -4.11 -5.86
N ILE A 120 13.89 -4.10 -6.59
CA ILE A 120 12.54 -3.79 -6.13
C ILE A 120 11.68 -5.05 -6.26
N ARG A 121 11.13 -5.50 -5.13
CA ARG A 121 10.18 -6.60 -5.06
C ARG A 121 8.81 -6.10 -4.61
N TYR A 122 7.80 -6.39 -5.41
CA TYR A 122 6.40 -6.08 -5.10
C TYR A 122 5.76 -7.25 -4.35
N PRO A 123 5.26 -7.04 -3.11
CA PRO A 123 4.45 -8.05 -2.44
C PRO A 123 3.18 -8.36 -3.22
N GLU A 124 2.68 -9.59 -3.10
CA GLU A 124 1.40 -9.95 -3.70
C GLU A 124 0.26 -9.15 -3.06
N SER A 125 -0.63 -8.64 -3.90
CA SER A 125 -1.79 -7.84 -3.54
C SER A 125 -2.82 -7.94 -4.66
N VAL A 126 -4.09 -7.67 -4.35
CA VAL A 126 -5.14 -7.54 -5.38
C VAL A 126 -5.00 -6.24 -6.19
N HIS A 127 -4.18 -5.31 -5.72
CA HIS A 127 -3.96 -4.01 -6.35
C HIS A 127 -2.87 -4.08 -7.41
N GLU A 128 -2.99 -3.20 -8.41
CA GLU A 128 -1.96 -3.04 -9.44
C GLU A 128 -0.61 -2.64 -8.80
N LYS A 129 0.46 -3.14 -9.42
CA LYS A 129 1.83 -2.85 -8.98
C LYS A 129 2.11 -1.38 -9.23
N GLU A 130 2.50 -0.67 -8.18
CA GLU A 130 2.88 0.72 -8.27
C GLU A 130 4.40 0.84 -8.44
N VAL A 131 4.82 1.09 -9.68
CA VAL A 131 6.24 1.25 -10.03
C VAL A 131 6.72 2.63 -9.57
N PRO A 132 7.72 2.73 -8.66
CA PRO A 132 8.18 4.02 -8.16
C PRO A 132 9.12 4.71 -9.17
N ILE A 133 9.13 6.05 -9.13
CA ILE A 133 10.22 6.82 -9.74
C ILE A 133 11.37 6.88 -8.75
N VAL A 134 12.57 6.45 -9.18
CA VAL A 134 13.75 6.37 -8.32
C VAL A 134 14.63 7.60 -8.51
N TYR A 135 15.03 8.24 -7.41
CA TYR A 135 15.93 9.37 -7.41
C TYR A 135 17.20 9.11 -6.60
N PHE A 136 18.32 9.59 -7.14
CA PHE A 136 19.58 9.72 -6.44
C PHE A 136 20.10 11.15 -6.57
N LYS A 137 20.28 11.86 -5.45
CA LYS A 137 20.69 13.28 -5.44
C LYS A 137 19.83 14.16 -6.38
N LYS A 138 18.50 13.95 -6.39
CA LYS A 138 17.51 14.61 -7.27
C LYS A 138 17.63 14.26 -8.77
N GLN A 139 18.54 13.37 -9.15
CA GLN A 139 18.59 12.81 -10.50
C GLN A 139 17.72 11.56 -10.55
N GLU A 140 16.82 11.50 -11.52
CA GLU A 140 16.02 10.30 -11.80
C GLU A 140 16.93 9.17 -12.32
N LEU A 141 16.71 7.96 -11.81
CA LEU A 141 17.37 6.74 -12.27
C LEU A 141 16.37 5.92 -13.07
N PRO A 142 16.72 5.48 -14.29
CA PRO A 142 15.86 4.59 -15.05
C PRO A 142 15.73 3.24 -14.33
N LEU A 143 14.53 2.68 -14.40
CA LEU A 143 14.28 1.30 -13.99
C LEU A 143 14.37 0.38 -15.20
N GLU A 144 15.06 -0.74 -15.02
CA GLU A 144 15.05 -1.86 -15.93
C GLU A 144 13.96 -2.84 -15.48
N GLU A 145 13.08 -3.19 -16.42
CA GLU A 145 11.95 -4.11 -16.21
C GLU A 145 11.10 -3.76 -14.98
N ASP A 146 10.99 -2.48 -14.64
CA ASP A 146 10.30 -1.95 -13.45
C ASP A 146 10.76 -2.54 -12.10
N THR A 147 11.90 -3.24 -12.07
CA THR A 147 12.31 -4.07 -10.93
C THR A 147 13.72 -3.82 -10.44
N TYR A 148 14.59 -3.16 -11.20
CA TYR A 148 15.91 -2.80 -10.69
C TYR A 148 16.48 -1.54 -11.34
N PHE A 149 17.44 -0.92 -10.67
CA PHE A 149 18.23 0.19 -11.20
C PHE A 149 19.71 0.00 -10.83
N THR A 150 20.57 0.67 -11.57
CA THR A 150 22.00 0.72 -11.30
C THR A 150 22.48 2.15 -11.10
N LYS A 151 23.47 2.33 -10.23
CA LYS A 151 24.17 3.61 -10.08
C LYS A 151 25.64 3.40 -9.79
N ILE A 152 26.49 3.95 -10.63
CA ILE A 152 27.93 4.06 -10.38
C ILE A 152 28.19 5.29 -9.53
N ILE A 153 29.03 5.12 -8.51
CA ILE A 153 29.43 6.17 -7.57
C ILE A 153 30.95 6.32 -7.64
N SER A 154 31.37 7.55 -7.89
CA SER A 154 32.77 7.97 -8.01
C SER A 154 32.92 9.39 -7.47
N PRO A 155 33.88 9.66 -6.57
CA PRO A 155 34.74 8.68 -5.89
C PRO A 155 33.95 7.83 -4.87
N ILE A 156 34.47 6.64 -4.52
CA ILE A 156 33.92 5.82 -3.41
C ILE A 156 33.94 6.66 -2.12
N PRO A 157 32.80 6.85 -1.44
CA PRO A 157 32.73 7.60 -0.20
C PRO A 157 33.58 6.97 0.91
N LYS A 158 34.27 7.81 1.68
CA LYS A 158 35.04 7.38 2.84
C LYS A 158 34.10 7.29 4.06
N ASN A 159 34.35 6.36 4.99
CA ASN A 159 33.64 6.21 6.28
C ASN A 159 32.21 5.63 6.26
N LYS A 160 32.00 4.45 5.63
CA LYS A 160 30.73 3.69 5.71
C LYS A 160 29.48 4.57 5.52
N GLU A 161 29.57 5.51 4.59
CA GLU A 161 28.52 6.50 4.39
C GLU A 161 27.22 5.82 3.92
N LYS A 162 26.09 6.32 4.43
CA LYS A 162 24.77 5.89 3.99
C LYS A 162 24.36 6.72 2.78
N ILE A 163 24.23 6.05 1.64
CA ILE A 163 23.86 6.65 0.37
C ILE A 163 22.35 6.56 0.19
N PRO A 164 21.61 7.68 0.25
CA PRO A 164 20.16 7.66 0.17
C PRO A 164 19.67 7.58 -1.28
N PHE A 165 18.63 6.78 -1.48
CA PHE A 165 17.81 6.70 -2.66
C PHE A 165 16.36 6.99 -2.27
N THR A 166 15.70 7.83 -3.05
CA THR A 166 14.30 8.21 -2.85
C THR A 166 13.44 7.49 -3.87
N PHE A 167 12.34 6.90 -3.42
CA PHE A 167 11.37 6.18 -4.24
C PHE A 167 10.05 6.92 -4.13
N GLN A 168 9.64 7.55 -5.23
CA GLN A 168 8.41 8.32 -5.29
C GLN A 168 7.29 7.46 -5.88
N LEU A 169 6.27 7.21 -5.07
CA LEU A 169 5.00 6.59 -5.44
C LEU A 169 3.93 7.69 -5.54
N SER A 170 2.77 7.38 -6.09
CA SER A 170 1.65 8.31 -6.26
C SER A 170 1.16 8.93 -4.95
N LYS A 171 1.20 8.18 -3.85
CA LYS A 171 0.71 8.64 -2.53
C LYS A 171 1.75 8.67 -1.42
N GLN A 172 2.93 8.07 -1.64
CA GLN A 172 3.94 7.93 -0.59
C GLN A 172 5.36 8.13 -1.16
N VAL A 173 6.26 8.63 -0.32
CA VAL A 173 7.69 8.74 -0.65
C VAL A 173 8.47 7.90 0.35
N ILE A 174 9.31 7.00 -0.16
CA ILE A 174 10.15 6.12 0.66
C ILE A 174 11.60 6.52 0.47
N THR A 175 12.35 6.67 1.56
CA THR A 175 13.81 6.81 1.50
C THR A 175 14.46 5.53 2.01
N LYS A 176 15.37 4.96 1.22
CA LYS A 176 16.20 3.82 1.62
C LYS A 176 17.66 4.15 1.39
N SER A 177 18.52 3.69 2.29
CA SER A 177 19.95 3.98 2.21
C SER A 177 20.76 2.71 2.04
N CYS A 178 21.76 2.77 1.18
CA CYS A 178 22.78 1.75 1.01
C CYS A 178 24.02 2.16 1.82
N THR A 179 24.50 1.30 2.73
CA THR A 179 25.74 1.55 3.47
C THR A 179 26.91 1.01 2.65
N ILE A 180 27.86 1.86 2.26
CA ILE A 180 29.04 1.41 1.54
C ILE A 180 29.98 0.63 2.47
N HIS A 181 30.48 -0.51 2.00
CA HIS A 181 31.42 -1.38 2.72
C HIS A 181 32.78 -1.45 2.04
#